data_AF-A0A0N0D3S9-F1
#
_entry.id   AF-A0A0N0D3S9-F1
#
_cell.length_a   1.000
_cell.length_b   1.000
_cell.length_c   1.000
_cell.angle_alpha   90.00
_cell.angle_beta   90.00
_cell.angle_gamma   90.00
#
_symmetry.space_group_name_H-M   'P 1'
#
loop_
_entity.id
_entity.type
_entity.pdbx_description
1 polymer ?
#
loop_
_entity_poly.entity_id
_entity_poly.type
_entity_poly.pdbx_seq_one_letter_code
_entity_poly.pdbx_strand_id
1 'polypeptide(L)'
;MINRYISNYKTQILSAIIASLLTGFISMASGLYTLSKSFELTQKKDYVYQLKLDINLLQKTAKELDSIISLLFTNMKLEVEFEEYFPRLTTNENSSITVNNLQINGNHDKNILKMYKVKSVIIPDETFSLCIWPISGPSVTEINFDLVVKLNELYLKLFKINENIDNIWSLLLKERIGHLFHQKIKKLKKVINNNISDISSEKIVELKDNIRDEVNRLQKKIDY
;
A
#
# COMPACT_ATOMS: atom_id res chain seq x y z
N MET A 1 0.72 86.46 32.06
CA MET A 1 1.84 85.67 31.49
C MET A 1 1.63 84.16 31.57
N ILE A 2 1.01 83.61 32.63
CA ILE A 2 0.82 82.16 32.84
C ILE A 2 -0.06 81.49 31.74
N ASN A 3 -1.14 82.14 31.29
CA ASN A 3 -2.03 81.57 30.26
C ASN A 3 -1.37 81.41 28.86
N ARG A 4 -0.34 82.19 28.55
CA ARG A 4 0.38 82.10 27.26
C ARG A 4 1.37 80.92 27.24
N TYR A 5 1.92 80.56 28.40
CA TYR A 5 2.73 79.36 28.60
C TYR A 5 1.87 78.09 28.48
N ILE A 6 0.72 78.02 29.16
CA ILE A 6 -0.17 76.86 29.12
C ILE A 6 -0.69 76.56 27.69
N SER A 7 -0.95 77.60 26.89
CA SER A 7 -1.36 77.46 25.49
C SER A 7 -0.30 76.83 24.59
N ASN A 8 0.99 77.16 24.79
CA ASN A 8 2.10 76.64 23.98
C ASN A 8 2.47 75.19 24.37
N TYR A 9 2.29 74.82 25.64
CA TYR A 9 2.52 73.44 26.09
C TYR A 9 1.38 72.51 25.69
N LYS A 10 0.13 72.98 25.57
CA LYS A 10 -1.00 72.17 25.09
C LYS A 10 -0.77 71.61 23.69
N THR A 11 -0.28 72.42 22.75
CA THR A 11 0.03 71.98 21.39
C THR A 11 1.19 71.00 21.35
N GLN A 12 2.23 71.21 22.16
CA GLN A 12 3.34 70.26 22.29
C GLN A 12 2.89 68.92 22.88
N ILE A 13 2.10 68.93 23.95
CA ILE A 13 1.53 67.73 24.57
C ILE A 13 0.62 66.99 23.58
N LEU A 14 -0.24 67.71 22.85
CA LEU A 14 -1.12 67.11 21.83
C LEU A 14 -0.30 66.47 20.70
N SER A 15 0.75 67.15 20.22
CA SER A 15 1.65 66.61 19.21
C SER A 15 2.42 65.38 19.70
N ALA A 16 2.82 65.34 20.97
CA ALA A 16 3.51 64.21 21.58
C ALA A 16 2.59 62.98 21.72
N ILE A 17 1.32 63.19 22.10
CA ILE A 17 0.30 62.13 22.18
C ILE A 17 -0.02 61.59 20.77
N ILE A 18 -0.20 62.46 19.78
CA ILE A 18 -0.45 62.05 18.39
C ILE A 18 0.76 61.30 17.84
N ALA A 19 1.98 61.79 18.10
CA ALA A 19 3.21 61.10 17.71
C ALA A 19 3.32 59.73 18.38
N SER A 20 3.07 59.61 19.70
CA SER A 20 3.14 58.31 20.39
C SER A 20 2.08 57.32 19.92
N LEU A 21 0.86 57.80 19.62
CA LEU A 21 -0.19 56.98 19.04
C LEU A 21 0.19 56.51 17.63
N LEU A 22 0.69 57.39 16.77
CA LEU A 22 1.18 57.03 15.43
C LEU A 22 2.34 56.04 15.51
N THR A 23 3.32 56.25 16.39
CA THR A 23 4.43 55.31 16.60
C THR A 23 3.92 53.95 17.09
N GLY A 24 2.97 53.93 18.03
CA GLY A 24 2.33 52.70 18.51
C GLY A 24 1.59 51.95 17.40
N PHE A 25 0.84 52.65 16.54
CA PHE A 25 0.16 52.06 15.38
C PHE A 25 1.14 51.51 14.34
N ILE A 26 2.22 52.25 14.05
CA ILE A 26 3.26 51.80 13.09
C ILE A 26 3.98 50.56 13.65
N SER A 27 4.33 50.54 14.93
CA SER A 27 4.96 49.38 15.58
C SER A 27 4.04 48.16 15.62
N MET A 28 2.74 48.35 15.85
CA MET A 28 1.77 47.27 15.82
C MET A 28 1.55 46.74 14.38
N ALA A 29 1.44 47.64 13.40
CA ALA A 29 1.30 47.27 12.00
C ALA A 29 2.54 46.54 11.47
N SER A 30 3.76 46.99 11.82
CA SER A 30 5.00 46.33 11.43
C SER A 30 5.13 44.96 12.13
N GLY A 31 4.79 44.87 13.41
CA GLY A 31 4.77 43.59 14.15
C GLY A 31 3.80 42.57 13.53
N LEU A 32 2.59 43.00 13.18
CA LEU A 32 1.60 42.15 12.49
C LEU A 32 2.08 41.75 11.09
N TYR A 33 2.68 42.67 10.33
CA TYR A 33 3.24 42.37 9.02
C TYR A 33 4.37 41.32 9.11
N THR A 34 5.30 41.49 10.05
CA THR A 34 6.38 40.52 10.29
C THR A 34 5.82 39.18 10.74
N LEU A 35 4.81 39.17 11.60
CA LEU A 35 4.16 37.94 12.06
C LEU A 35 3.46 37.22 10.89
N SER A 36 2.65 37.91 10.10
CA SER A 36 1.99 37.35 8.92
C SER A 36 3.01 36.81 7.91
N LYS A 37 4.08 37.54 7.62
CA LYS A 37 5.15 37.07 6.75
C LYS A 37 5.89 35.86 7.31
N SER A 38 6.08 35.79 8.63
CA SER A 38 6.69 34.63 9.27
C SER A 38 5.82 33.38 9.15
N PHE A 39 4.50 33.49 9.30
CA PHE A 39 3.56 32.39 9.08
C PHE A 39 3.53 31.95 7.62
N GLU A 40 3.49 32.89 6.68
CA GLU A 40 3.53 32.60 5.24
C GLU A 40 4.81 31.84 4.84
N LEU A 41 5.96 32.26 5.38
CA LEU A 41 7.24 31.57 5.16
C LEU A 41 7.27 30.17 5.76
N THR A 42 6.72 29.98 6.96
CA THR A 42 6.61 28.66 7.61
C THR A 42 5.69 27.74 6.81
N GLN A 43 4.51 28.22 6.41
CA GLN A 43 3.58 27.47 5.56
C GLN A 43 4.19 27.08 4.22
N LYS A 44 4.93 27.99 3.55
CA LYS A 44 5.64 27.66 2.30
C LYS A 44 6.71 26.59 2.53
N LYS A 45 7.46 26.67 3.63
CA LYS A 45 8.48 25.65 3.97
C LYS A 45 7.86 24.29 4.26
N ASP A 46 6.79 24.24 5.05
CA ASP A 46 6.08 23.00 5.38
C ASP A 46 5.47 22.37 4.13
N TYR A 47 4.89 23.18 3.25
CA TYR A 47 4.37 22.71 1.96
C TYR A 47 5.46 22.12 1.06
N VAL A 48 6.60 22.80 0.89
CA VAL A 48 7.72 22.27 0.10
C VAL A 48 8.29 20.99 0.73
N TYR A 49 8.36 20.93 2.06
CA TYR A 49 8.78 19.72 2.76
C TYR A 49 7.84 18.55 2.48
N GLN A 50 6.52 18.78 2.53
CA GLN A 50 5.52 17.77 2.20
C GLN A 50 5.65 17.29 0.74
N LEU A 51 5.81 18.21 -0.22
CA LEU A 51 6.03 17.84 -1.62
C LEU A 51 7.28 16.95 -1.81
N LYS A 52 8.36 17.22 -1.06
CA LYS A 52 9.57 16.37 -1.11
C LYS A 52 9.33 14.98 -0.52
N LEU A 53 8.52 14.87 0.53
CA LEU A 53 8.13 13.57 1.08
C LEU A 53 7.29 12.78 0.08
N ASP A 54 6.31 13.43 -0.55
CA ASP A 54 5.44 12.83 -1.57
C ASP A 54 6.28 12.33 -2.78
N ILE A 55 7.23 13.13 -3.27
CA ILE A 55 8.16 12.74 -4.34
C ILE A 55 9.00 11.53 -3.93
N ASN A 56 9.57 11.53 -2.73
CA ASN A 56 10.39 10.42 -2.25
C ASN A 56 9.57 9.13 -2.13
N LEU A 57 8.34 9.22 -1.64
CA LEU A 57 7.41 8.09 -1.58
C LEU A 57 7.11 7.52 -2.98
N LEU A 58 6.81 8.38 -3.94
CA LEU A 58 6.59 7.99 -5.34
C LEU A 58 7.82 7.33 -5.96
N GLN A 59 9.02 7.87 -5.71
CA GLN A 59 10.27 7.27 -6.19
C GLN A 59 10.56 5.90 -5.57
N LYS A 60 10.26 5.71 -4.28
CA LYS A 60 10.34 4.39 -3.62
C LYS A 60 9.35 3.41 -4.24
N THR A 61 8.11 3.85 -4.45
CA THR A 61 7.06 3.06 -5.10
C THR A 61 7.48 2.61 -6.50
N ALA A 62 8.08 3.49 -7.31
CA ALA A 62 8.58 3.13 -8.63
C ALA A 62 9.66 2.02 -8.58
N LYS A 63 10.56 2.06 -7.61
CA LYS A 63 11.57 0.99 -7.40
C LYS A 63 10.94 -0.32 -6.97
N GLU A 64 9.89 -0.28 -6.15
CA GLU A 64 9.13 -1.47 -5.78
C GLU A 64 8.43 -2.09 -7.00
N LEU A 65 7.85 -1.26 -7.88
CA LEU A 65 7.26 -1.74 -9.14
C LEU A 65 8.30 -2.43 -10.03
N ASP A 66 9.55 -1.94 -10.08
CA ASP A 66 10.63 -2.62 -10.80
C ASP A 66 10.96 -4.00 -10.19
N SER A 67 10.95 -4.12 -8.86
CA SER A 67 11.11 -5.40 -8.16
C SER A 67 9.96 -6.36 -8.45
N ILE A 68 8.71 -5.86 -8.44
CA ILE A 68 7.51 -6.65 -8.79
C ILE A 68 7.61 -7.15 -10.24
N ILE A 69 8.02 -6.30 -11.17
CA ILE A 69 8.24 -6.69 -12.57
C ILE A 69 9.30 -7.80 -12.66
N SER A 70 10.42 -7.64 -11.96
CA SER A 70 11.48 -8.66 -11.94
C SER A 70 10.95 -10.00 -11.45
N LEU A 71 10.18 -10.01 -10.36
CA LEU A 71 9.55 -11.20 -9.79
C LEU A 71 8.55 -11.88 -10.75
N LEU A 72 7.73 -11.10 -11.44
CA LEU A 72 6.76 -11.62 -12.41
C LEU A 72 7.46 -12.35 -13.56
N PHE A 73 8.63 -11.87 -14.00
CA PHE A 73 9.39 -12.46 -15.10
C PHE A 73 10.26 -13.64 -14.70
N THR A 74 10.74 -13.71 -13.46
CA THR A 74 11.75 -14.72 -13.09
C THR A 74 11.18 -16.07 -12.70
N ASN A 75 10.12 -16.19 -11.88
CA ASN A 75 9.58 -17.51 -11.48
C ASN A 75 8.24 -17.48 -10.71
N MET A 76 7.38 -16.49 -10.92
CA MET A 76 6.07 -16.40 -10.26
C MET A 76 5.03 -17.40 -10.82
N LYS A 77 5.41 -18.63 -11.16
CA LYS A 77 4.47 -19.69 -11.55
C LYS A 77 4.44 -20.75 -10.48
N LEU A 78 3.25 -20.99 -9.92
CA LEU A 78 3.05 -22.11 -9.03
C LEU A 78 2.92 -23.38 -9.86
N GLU A 79 3.79 -24.35 -9.61
CA GLU A 79 3.69 -25.70 -10.16
C GLU A 79 3.62 -26.72 -9.02
N VAL A 80 2.63 -27.61 -9.11
CA VAL A 80 2.44 -28.70 -8.15
C VAL A 80 2.08 -29.94 -8.96
N GLU A 81 2.93 -30.97 -8.87
CA GLU A 81 2.65 -32.30 -9.40
C GLU A 81 2.23 -33.24 -8.28
N PHE A 82 1.24 -34.06 -8.57
CA PHE A 82 0.73 -35.06 -7.64
C PHE A 82 0.90 -36.45 -8.22
N GLU A 83 1.32 -37.38 -7.38
CA GLU A 83 1.32 -38.82 -7.64
C GLU A 83 0.10 -39.45 -6.95
N GLU A 84 -0.63 -40.29 -7.67
CA GLU A 84 -1.78 -41.00 -7.09
C GLU A 84 -1.27 -42.11 -6.16
N TYR A 85 -1.63 -42.03 -4.89
CA TYR A 85 -1.30 -43.03 -3.88
C TYR A 85 -2.58 -43.75 -3.48
N PHE A 86 -2.68 -45.02 -3.84
CA PHE A 86 -3.71 -45.89 -3.29
C PHE A 86 -3.14 -46.53 -2.01
N PRO A 87 -3.61 -46.16 -0.80
CA PRO A 87 -3.35 -47.00 0.35
C PRO A 87 -3.92 -48.38 0.02
N ARG A 88 -3.10 -49.44 0.16
CA ARG A 88 -3.59 -50.82 0.09
C ARG A 88 -4.63 -50.99 1.20
N LEU A 89 -5.90 -50.76 0.87
CA LEU A 89 -7.01 -51.14 1.71
C LEU A 89 -7.20 -52.63 1.49
N THR A 90 -6.75 -53.44 2.45
CA THR A 90 -7.16 -54.84 2.55
C THR A 90 -8.64 -54.86 2.89
N THR A 91 -9.49 -54.83 1.86
CA THR A 91 -10.93 -54.99 2.00
C THR A 91 -11.21 -56.46 2.27
N ASN A 92 -11.51 -56.82 3.52
CA ASN A 92 -12.40 -57.95 3.76
C ASN A 92 -13.80 -57.50 3.34
N GLU A 93 -14.46 -58.27 2.48
CA GLU A 93 -15.71 -57.92 1.78
C GLU A 93 -16.90 -57.53 2.68
N ASN A 94 -16.76 -57.65 4.02
CA ASN A 94 -17.77 -57.29 5.01
C ASN A 94 -17.34 -56.22 6.03
N SER A 95 -16.28 -55.43 5.76
CA SER A 95 -15.78 -54.44 6.73
C SER A 95 -16.20 -53.01 6.40
N SER A 96 -17.00 -52.41 7.29
CA SER A 96 -17.24 -50.96 7.32
C SER A 96 -15.93 -50.25 7.70
N ILE A 97 -15.33 -49.54 6.76
CA ILE A 97 -14.11 -48.76 7.04
C ILE A 97 -14.54 -47.51 7.80
N THR A 98 -14.05 -47.38 9.03
CA THR A 98 -14.27 -46.17 9.84
C THR A 98 -13.02 -45.30 9.74
N VAL A 99 -13.10 -44.19 9.03
CA VAL A 99 -12.04 -43.17 8.99
C VAL A 99 -12.55 -41.97 9.80
N ASN A 100 -11.86 -41.62 10.89
CA ASN A 100 -12.25 -40.51 11.80
C ASN A 100 -13.74 -40.54 12.23
N ASN A 101 -14.22 -41.67 12.78
CA ASN A 101 -15.60 -41.86 13.26
C ASN A 101 -16.72 -41.73 12.20
N LEU A 102 -16.40 -41.73 10.90
CA LEU A 102 -17.38 -41.81 9.83
C LEU A 102 -17.38 -43.22 9.22
N GLN A 103 -18.50 -43.94 9.34
CA GLN A 103 -18.73 -45.20 8.65
C GLN A 103 -18.96 -44.92 7.16
N ILE A 104 -18.02 -45.34 6.32
CA ILE A 104 -18.16 -45.21 4.86
C ILE A 104 -18.80 -46.51 4.36
N ASN A 105 -20.10 -46.45 4.05
CA ASN A 105 -20.82 -47.56 3.43
C ASN A 105 -20.29 -47.79 1.99
N GLY A 106 -20.13 -49.05 1.58
CA GLY A 106 -19.39 -49.49 0.37
C GLY A 106 -19.90 -49.00 -1.00
N ASN A 107 -20.93 -48.15 -1.03
CA ASN A 107 -21.44 -47.48 -2.24
C ASN A 107 -20.95 -46.04 -2.41
N HIS A 108 -20.12 -45.52 -1.51
CA HIS A 108 -19.56 -44.17 -1.66
C HIS A 108 -18.36 -44.16 -2.60
N ASP A 109 -18.49 -43.33 -3.65
CA ASP A 109 -17.51 -42.96 -4.67
C ASP A 109 -16.07 -43.34 -4.36
N LYS A 110 -15.49 -44.25 -5.18
CA LYS A 110 -14.07 -44.63 -5.16
C LYS A 110 -13.11 -43.43 -5.18
N ASN A 111 -13.60 -42.25 -5.53
CA ASN A 111 -12.87 -40.99 -5.52
C ASN A 111 -12.58 -40.43 -4.11
N ILE A 112 -13.38 -40.76 -3.08
CA ILE A 112 -13.17 -40.27 -1.70
C ILE A 112 -11.93 -40.91 -1.07
N LEU A 113 -11.61 -42.15 -1.46
CA LEU A 113 -10.48 -42.92 -0.92
C LEU A 113 -9.15 -42.65 -1.65
N LYS A 114 -9.17 -41.85 -2.73
CA LYS A 114 -7.95 -41.48 -3.45
C LYS A 114 -7.11 -40.53 -2.60
N MET A 115 -5.91 -40.98 -2.26
CA MET A 115 -4.89 -40.13 -1.65
C MET A 115 -3.89 -39.74 -2.73
N TYR A 116 -3.32 -38.55 -2.55
CA TYR A 116 -2.30 -38.03 -3.44
C TYR A 116 -1.07 -37.70 -2.59
N LYS A 117 0.09 -38.03 -3.13
CA LYS A 117 1.37 -37.57 -2.63
C LYS A 117 1.85 -36.44 -3.53
N VAL A 118 2.44 -35.41 -2.92
CA VAL A 118 3.07 -34.33 -3.66
C VAL A 118 4.40 -34.85 -4.24
N LYS A 119 4.54 -34.82 -5.56
CA LYS A 119 5.70 -35.32 -6.30
C LYS A 119 6.76 -34.24 -6.49
N SER A 120 6.32 -33.05 -6.90
CA SER A 120 7.16 -31.87 -7.03
C SER A 120 6.34 -30.62 -6.77
N VAL A 121 7.00 -29.61 -6.23
CA VAL A 121 6.42 -28.30 -5.97
C VAL A 121 7.45 -27.25 -6.36
N ILE A 122 7.03 -26.30 -7.18
CA ILE A 122 7.76 -25.07 -7.44
C ILE A 122 6.86 -23.96 -6.93
N ILE A 123 7.25 -23.35 -5.81
CA ILE A 123 6.58 -22.17 -5.24
C ILE A 123 7.58 -21.01 -5.32
N PRO A 124 7.13 -19.78 -5.61
CA PRO A 124 7.98 -18.61 -5.47
C PRO A 124 8.47 -18.49 -4.02
N ASP A 125 9.79 -18.42 -3.85
CA ASP A 125 10.42 -18.21 -2.54
C ASP A 125 10.29 -16.75 -2.05
N GLU A 126 10.04 -15.83 -3.00
CA GLU A 126 9.90 -14.40 -2.74
C GLU A 126 8.43 -13.96 -2.80
N THR A 127 7.99 -13.23 -1.78
CA THR A 127 6.67 -12.59 -1.72
C THR A 127 6.71 -11.20 -2.35
N PHE A 128 5.62 -10.77 -2.97
CA PHE A 128 5.53 -9.40 -3.47
C PHE A 128 5.63 -8.38 -2.33
N SER A 129 6.41 -7.32 -2.53
CA SER A 129 6.46 -6.18 -1.61
C SER A 129 5.10 -5.48 -1.57
N LEU A 130 4.64 -5.14 -0.37
CA LEU A 130 3.38 -4.46 -0.13
C LEU A 130 3.66 -3.12 0.51
N CYS A 131 3.56 -2.03 -0.26
CA CYS A 131 3.54 -0.70 0.32
C CYS A 131 2.12 -0.44 0.83
N ILE A 132 1.96 -0.35 2.15
CA ILE A 132 0.70 0.11 2.73
C ILE A 132 0.71 1.63 2.64
N TRP A 133 -0.07 2.18 1.72
CA TRP A 133 -0.32 3.62 1.67
C TRP A 133 -1.20 3.96 2.87
N PRO A 134 -0.74 4.82 3.80
CA PRO A 134 -1.55 5.19 4.95
C PRO A 134 -2.79 5.96 4.46
N ILE A 135 -3.96 5.30 4.52
CA ILE A 135 -5.27 5.91 4.23
C ILE A 135 -5.73 6.80 5.40
N SER A 136 -5.01 6.80 6.52
CA SER A 136 -5.39 7.50 7.76
C SER A 136 -4.64 8.81 7.98
N GLY A 137 -5.28 9.94 7.65
CA GLY A 137 -5.07 11.23 8.33
C GLY A 137 -4.34 12.33 7.53
N PRO A 138 -4.52 13.62 7.91
CA PRO A 138 -4.51 14.77 7.01
C PRO A 138 -3.09 15.28 6.71
N SER A 139 -2.26 14.49 6.07
CA SER A 139 -1.30 15.06 5.13
C SER A 139 -2.09 15.25 3.85
N VAL A 140 -2.36 16.50 3.45
CA VAL A 140 -2.88 16.80 2.10
C VAL A 140 -1.77 16.36 1.14
N THR A 141 -1.75 15.08 0.79
CA THR A 141 -0.83 14.57 -0.22
C THR A 141 -1.25 15.25 -1.51
N GLU A 142 -0.32 15.93 -2.15
CA GLU A 142 -0.60 16.59 -3.42
C GLU A 142 -0.63 15.58 -4.57
N ILE A 143 -0.33 14.31 -4.28
CA ILE A 143 -0.38 13.18 -5.20
C ILE A 143 -1.78 13.00 -5.78
N ASN A 144 -1.85 12.82 -7.09
CA ASN A 144 -3.08 12.55 -7.81
C ASN A 144 -3.80 11.33 -7.23
N PHE A 145 -5.05 11.55 -6.81
CA PHE A 145 -5.91 10.53 -6.22
C PHE A 145 -6.08 9.30 -7.13
N ASP A 146 -6.23 9.49 -8.44
CA ASP A 146 -6.41 8.38 -9.38
C ASP A 146 -5.18 7.46 -9.40
N LEU A 147 -3.98 8.03 -9.27
CA LEU A 147 -2.75 7.26 -9.18
C LEU A 147 -2.72 6.43 -7.89
N VAL A 148 -3.10 7.02 -6.76
CA VAL A 148 -3.19 6.33 -5.46
C VAL A 148 -4.19 5.18 -5.51
N VAL A 149 -5.37 5.39 -6.14
CA VAL A 149 -6.37 4.33 -6.32
C VAL A 149 -5.82 3.18 -7.13
N LYS A 150 -5.22 3.45 -8.30
CA LYS A 150 -4.65 2.39 -9.15
C LYS A 150 -3.52 1.62 -8.45
N LEU A 151 -2.68 2.31 -7.68
CA LEU A 151 -1.62 1.68 -6.88
C LEU A 151 -2.21 0.78 -5.80
N ASN A 152 -3.22 1.25 -5.07
CA ASN A 152 -3.90 0.44 -4.06
C ASN A 152 -4.58 -0.80 -4.68
N GLU A 153 -5.21 -0.68 -5.84
CA GLU A 153 -5.78 -1.83 -6.55
C GLU A 153 -4.71 -2.88 -6.91
N LEU A 154 -3.53 -2.44 -7.35
CA LEU A 154 -2.41 -3.33 -7.62
C LEU A 154 -1.94 -4.01 -6.33
N TYR A 155 -1.66 -3.25 -5.26
CA TYR A 155 -1.19 -3.81 -4.00
C TYR A 155 -2.20 -4.77 -3.36
N LEU A 156 -3.51 -4.51 -3.48
CA LEU A 156 -4.56 -5.44 -3.02
C LEU A 156 -4.55 -6.77 -3.79
N LYS A 157 -4.26 -6.74 -5.10
CA LYS A 157 -4.11 -7.96 -5.89
C LYS A 157 -2.86 -8.73 -5.48
N LEU A 158 -1.74 -8.06 -5.31
CA LEU A 158 -0.48 -8.65 -4.85
C LEU A 158 -0.63 -9.27 -3.45
N PHE A 159 -1.31 -8.57 -2.53
CA PHE A 159 -1.61 -9.07 -1.18
C PHE A 159 -2.39 -10.38 -1.25
N LYS A 160 -3.45 -10.43 -2.06
CA LYS A 160 -4.23 -11.67 -2.26
C LYS A 160 -3.41 -12.79 -2.86
N ILE A 161 -2.44 -12.49 -3.75
CA ILE A 161 -1.56 -13.52 -4.29
C ILE A 161 -0.65 -14.07 -3.19
N ASN A 162 0.00 -13.21 -2.41
CA ASN A 162 0.84 -13.61 -1.28
C ASN A 162 0.05 -14.47 -0.28
N GLU A 163 -1.14 -14.04 0.13
CA GLU A 163 -2.00 -14.79 1.06
C GLU A 163 -2.37 -16.18 0.50
N ASN A 164 -2.65 -16.28 -0.80
CA ASN A 164 -2.95 -17.56 -1.44
C ASN A 164 -1.72 -18.47 -1.54
N ILE A 165 -0.53 -17.90 -1.77
CA ILE A 165 0.74 -18.64 -1.77
C ILE A 165 1.01 -19.20 -0.37
N ASP A 166 0.87 -18.40 0.68
CA ASP A 166 1.04 -18.81 2.08
C ASP A 166 0.04 -19.92 2.46
N ASN A 167 -1.21 -19.77 2.05
CA ASN A 167 -2.24 -20.78 2.24
C ASN A 167 -1.87 -22.11 1.56
N ILE A 168 -1.32 -22.09 0.35
CA ILE A 168 -0.87 -23.29 -0.35
C ILE A 168 0.36 -23.90 0.35
N TRP A 169 1.33 -23.10 0.76
CA TRP A 169 2.47 -23.54 1.57
C TRP A 169 2.01 -24.32 2.80
N SER A 170 1.05 -23.78 3.56
CA SER A 170 0.51 -24.45 4.76
C SER A 170 -0.19 -25.78 4.46
N LEU A 171 -0.81 -25.91 3.28
CA LEU A 171 -1.52 -27.12 2.86
C LEU A 171 -0.57 -28.20 2.33
N LEU A 172 0.53 -27.80 1.68
CA LEU A 172 1.52 -28.69 1.08
C LEU A 172 2.48 -29.31 2.11
N LEU A 173 2.62 -28.72 3.30
CA LEU A 173 3.39 -29.32 4.41
C LEU A 173 2.81 -30.64 4.92
N LYS A 174 1.61 -31.05 4.47
CA LYS A 174 1.01 -32.34 4.82
C LYS A 174 1.50 -33.42 3.86
N GLU A 175 2.17 -34.45 4.41
CA GLU A 175 2.74 -35.57 3.64
C GLU A 175 1.72 -36.34 2.77
N ARG A 176 0.43 -36.32 3.14
CA ARG A 176 -0.64 -37.02 2.43
C ARG A 176 -1.87 -36.13 2.29
N ILE A 177 -2.40 -36.07 1.07
CA ILE A 177 -3.48 -35.15 0.72
C ILE A 177 -4.66 -35.98 0.19
N GLY A 178 -5.81 -35.88 0.86
CA GLY A 178 -7.05 -36.50 0.37
C GLY A 178 -7.55 -35.84 -0.92
N HIS A 179 -8.36 -36.57 -1.71
CA HIS A 179 -8.86 -36.10 -2.99
C HIS A 179 -9.51 -34.69 -2.97
N LEU A 180 -10.28 -34.36 -1.93
CA LEU A 180 -10.89 -33.03 -1.78
C LEU A 180 -9.84 -31.91 -1.62
N PHE A 181 -8.77 -32.17 -0.89
CA PHE A 181 -7.67 -31.22 -0.73
C PHE A 181 -6.84 -31.09 -2.02
N HIS A 182 -6.65 -32.19 -2.77
CA HIS A 182 -6.03 -32.17 -4.08
C HIS A 182 -6.78 -31.28 -5.08
N GLN A 183 -8.11 -31.43 -5.14
CA GLN A 183 -8.96 -30.56 -5.96
C GLN A 183 -8.87 -29.09 -5.53
N LYS A 184 -8.84 -28.84 -4.21
CA LYS A 184 -8.68 -27.48 -3.66
C LYS A 184 -7.34 -26.86 -4.08
N ILE A 185 -6.22 -27.59 -3.98
CA ILE A 185 -4.90 -27.09 -4.39
C ILE A 185 -4.86 -26.83 -5.89
N LYS A 186 -5.43 -27.72 -6.72
CA LYS A 186 -5.54 -27.47 -8.17
C LYS A 186 -6.34 -26.21 -8.50
N LYS A 187 -7.45 -25.98 -7.79
CA LYS A 187 -8.26 -24.76 -7.95
C LYS A 187 -7.48 -23.52 -7.54
N LEU A 188 -6.80 -23.55 -6.39
CA LEU A 188 -5.99 -22.43 -5.90
C LEU A 188 -4.80 -22.15 -6.84
N LYS A 189 -4.11 -23.17 -7.34
CA LYS A 189 -3.06 -23.03 -8.38
C LYS A 189 -3.56 -22.27 -9.59
N LYS A 190 -4.73 -22.66 -10.11
CA LYS A 190 -5.34 -21.98 -11.26
C LYS A 190 -5.67 -20.53 -10.94
N VAL A 191 -6.22 -20.23 -9.76
CA VAL A 191 -6.53 -18.86 -9.34
C VAL A 191 -5.27 -18.01 -9.23
N ILE A 192 -4.20 -18.51 -8.60
CA ILE A 192 -2.94 -17.79 -8.46
C ILE A 192 -2.32 -17.50 -9.83
N ASN A 193 -2.20 -18.52 -10.69
CA ASN A 193 -1.60 -18.33 -12.01
C ASN A 193 -2.42 -17.40 -12.90
N ASN A 194 -3.76 -17.42 -12.78
CA ASN A 194 -4.62 -16.46 -13.46
C ASN A 194 -4.40 -15.04 -12.92
N ASN A 195 -4.39 -14.85 -11.60
CA ASN A 195 -4.16 -13.55 -10.99
C ASN A 195 -2.79 -12.97 -11.37
N ILE A 196 -1.75 -13.81 -11.43
CA ILE A 196 -0.40 -13.42 -11.86
C ILE A 196 -0.41 -13.04 -13.35
N SER A 197 -1.12 -13.79 -14.19
CA SER A 197 -1.28 -13.45 -15.61
C SER A 197 -2.10 -12.18 -15.84
N ASP A 198 -3.08 -11.88 -14.97
CA ASP A 198 -3.91 -10.67 -15.05
C ASP A 198 -3.11 -9.40 -14.69
N ILE A 199 -2.03 -9.56 -13.91
CA ILE A 199 -1.04 -8.53 -13.65
C ILE A 199 -0.12 -8.46 -14.88
N SER A 200 -0.56 -7.69 -15.88
CA SER A 200 0.25 -7.41 -17.05
C SER A 200 1.43 -6.51 -16.68
N SER A 201 2.62 -6.87 -17.17
CA SER A 201 3.81 -6.02 -17.13
C SER A 201 3.55 -4.65 -17.75
N GLU A 202 2.72 -4.58 -18.81
CA GLU A 202 2.31 -3.34 -19.48
C GLU A 202 1.59 -2.39 -18.52
N LYS A 203 0.67 -2.90 -17.69
CA LYS A 203 -0.05 -2.09 -16.70
C LYS A 203 0.87 -1.55 -15.61
N ILE A 204 1.89 -2.33 -15.21
CA ILE A 204 2.86 -1.87 -14.21
C ILE A 204 3.79 -0.81 -14.82
N VAL A 205 4.19 -0.98 -16.09
CA VAL A 205 4.97 0.03 -16.82
C VAL A 205 4.17 1.34 -16.95
N GLU A 206 2.89 1.27 -17.33
CA GLU A 206 2.00 2.44 -17.38
C GLU A 206 1.90 3.14 -16.00
N LEU A 207 1.76 2.37 -14.92
CA LEU A 207 1.77 2.92 -13.55
C LEU A 207 3.09 3.63 -13.23
N LYS A 208 4.23 3.09 -13.68
CA LYS A 208 5.54 3.70 -13.48
C LYS A 208 5.69 5.01 -14.25
N ASP A 209 5.17 5.07 -15.47
CA ASP A 209 5.17 6.30 -16.27
C ASP A 209 4.26 7.35 -15.63
N ASN A 210 3.07 6.96 -15.15
CA ASN A 210 2.19 7.85 -14.39
C ASN A 210 2.85 8.38 -13.10
N ILE A 211 3.60 7.53 -12.37
CA ILE A 211 4.40 7.97 -11.21
C ILE A 211 5.45 9.00 -11.63
N ARG A 212 6.16 8.75 -12.75
CA ARG A 212 7.20 9.66 -13.24
C ARG A 212 6.63 11.02 -13.60
N ASP A 213 5.51 11.05 -14.30
CA ASP A 213 4.81 12.29 -14.66
C ASP A 213 4.34 13.04 -13.42
N GLU A 214 3.86 12.31 -12.41
CA GLU A 214 3.42 12.89 -11.15
C GLU A 214 4.59 13.47 -10.35
N VAL A 215 5.73 12.78 -10.29
CA VAL A 215 6.98 13.32 -9.71
C VAL A 215 7.39 14.61 -10.42
N ASN A 216 7.35 14.65 -11.75
CA ASN A 216 7.68 15.86 -12.52
C ASN A 216 6.72 17.01 -12.21
N ARG A 217 5.42 16.73 -12.05
CA ARG A 217 4.39 17.72 -11.68
C ARG A 217 4.65 18.30 -10.30
N LEU A 218 4.93 17.45 -9.30
CA LEU A 218 5.24 17.87 -7.94
C LEU A 218 6.57 18.64 -7.87
N GLN A 219 7.59 18.21 -8.62
CA GLN A 219 8.88 18.90 -8.67
C GLN A 219 8.74 20.32 -9.23
N LYS A 220 7.95 20.50 -10.30
CA LYS A 220 7.64 21.84 -10.83
C LYS A 220 7.04 22.75 -9.77
N LYS A 221 6.18 22.24 -8.87
CA LYS A 221 5.58 23.03 -7.78
C LYS A 221 6.58 23.48 -6.71
N ILE A 222 7.72 22.79 -6.58
CA ILE A 222 8.80 23.17 -5.65
C ILE A 222 9.65 24.31 -6.23
N ASP A 223 9.82 24.32 -7.56
CA ASP A 223 10.69 25.27 -8.26
C ASP A 223 10.03 26.67 -8.45
N TYR A 224 8.73 26.82 -8.15
CA TYR A 224 7.96 28.08 -8.09
C TYR A 224 7.88 28.67 -6.65
#